data_AF-J9GJ56-F1
#
_entry.id   AF-J9GJ56-F1
#
_cell.length_a   1.000
_cell.length_b   1.000
_cell.length_c   1.000
_cell.angle_alpha   90.00
_cell.angle_beta   90.00
_cell.angle_gamma   90.00
#
_symmetry.space_group_name_H-M   'P 1'
#
loop_
_entity.id
_entity.type
_entity.pdbx_description
1 polymer ?
#
loop_
_entity_poly.entity_id
_entity_poly.type
_entity_poly.pdbx_seq_one_letter_code
_entity_poly.pdbx_strand_id
1 'polypeptide(L)'
;MRVLYVALTRAKDALFMSMNASRPQKRPADWILNKVADLLGRDSQPLPALLECCQSFGAWSLYSLLSHPESSALRVEATGIGFAPRERHKGEPFTFEVCDPPEAPRQTSISTENLLEDEQIVKQLKQQFDWQPPAYALQNTPAKVSVTALVHGEAGEGDKEEFVNLDRPVFLQKDRISAVERGTATHAFMQHIDWNIVKQQGLEAEIERQQQQAFLLPEVAEKLEQKGDFDFL
;
A
#
# COMPACT_ATOMS: atom_id res chain seq x y z
N MET A 1 2.97 6.50 -7.08
CA MET A 1 3.79 6.91 -8.25
C MET A 1 3.46 6.17 -9.56
N ARG A 2 3.20 4.86 -9.56
CA ARG A 2 3.01 4.10 -10.83
C ARG A 2 1.81 4.56 -11.69
N VAL A 3 0.71 5.03 -11.08
CA VAL A 3 -0.52 5.40 -11.80
C VAL A 3 -0.34 6.60 -12.74
N LEU A 4 0.20 7.72 -12.23
CA LEU A 4 0.41 8.93 -13.03
C LEU A 4 1.44 8.71 -14.15
N TYR A 5 2.50 7.93 -13.87
CA TYR A 5 3.50 7.56 -14.87
C TYR A 5 2.87 6.79 -16.05
N VAL A 6 2.05 5.78 -15.78
CA VAL A 6 1.36 5.01 -16.83
C VAL A 6 0.40 5.89 -17.62
N ALA A 7 -0.33 6.79 -16.95
CA ALA A 7 -1.24 7.73 -17.61
C ALA A 7 -0.52 8.70 -18.57
N LEU A 8 0.67 9.20 -18.21
CA LEU A 8 1.41 10.17 -19.03
C LEU A 8 2.28 9.54 -20.12
N THR A 9 2.67 8.27 -19.99
CA THR A 9 3.66 7.64 -20.89
C THR A 9 3.14 6.49 -21.73
N ARG A 10 2.03 5.86 -21.34
CA ARG A 10 1.52 4.64 -22.00
C ARG A 10 0.08 4.75 -22.46
N ALA A 11 -0.74 5.58 -21.82
CA ALA A 11 -2.13 5.78 -22.24
C ALA A 11 -2.14 6.51 -23.61
N LYS A 12 -2.98 6.03 -24.54
CA LYS A 12 -3.25 6.70 -25.82
C LYS A 12 -4.47 7.64 -25.75
N ASP A 13 -5.06 7.77 -24.57
CA ASP A 13 -6.34 8.43 -24.31
C ASP A 13 -6.16 9.69 -23.45
N ALA A 14 -7.24 10.47 -23.29
CA ALA A 14 -7.25 11.69 -22.50
C ALA A 14 -7.20 11.42 -20.98
N LEU A 15 -6.39 12.20 -20.26
CA LEU A 15 -6.33 12.18 -18.79
C LEU A 15 -7.38 13.13 -18.21
N PHE A 16 -8.38 12.55 -17.54
CA PHE A 16 -9.32 13.31 -16.71
C PHE A 16 -8.91 13.21 -15.24
N MET A 17 -8.70 14.35 -14.59
CA MET A 17 -8.32 14.39 -13.18
C MET A 17 -9.27 15.29 -12.39
N SER A 18 -9.99 14.69 -11.43
CA SER A 18 -10.78 15.43 -10.45
C SER A 18 -9.90 15.83 -9.26
N MET A 19 -9.86 17.11 -8.93
CA MET A 19 -9.17 17.61 -7.75
C MET A 19 -10.19 18.17 -6.76
N ASN A 20 -10.07 17.77 -5.48
CA ASN A 20 -10.94 18.30 -4.45
C ASN A 20 -10.51 19.73 -4.13
N ALA A 21 -11.41 20.64 -4.44
CA ALA A 21 -11.32 22.01 -4.03
C ALA A 21 -11.82 22.10 -2.56
N SER A 22 -11.01 21.65 -1.60
CA SER A 22 -11.49 21.54 -0.21
C SER A 22 -11.26 22.85 0.54
N ARG A 23 -12.14 23.85 0.32
CA ARG A 23 -12.56 24.91 1.27
C ARG A 23 -13.57 25.88 0.63
N PRO A 24 -14.83 25.91 1.08
CA PRO A 24 -15.97 26.40 0.27
C PRO A 24 -16.17 27.93 0.18
N GLN A 25 -15.20 28.79 0.51
CA GLN A 25 -15.44 30.25 0.51
C GLN A 25 -14.43 31.13 -0.24
N LYS A 26 -13.35 30.57 -0.78
CA LYS A 26 -12.49 31.20 -1.79
C LYS A 26 -12.04 30.05 -2.70
N ARG A 27 -12.04 30.24 -4.02
CA ARG A 27 -11.92 29.11 -4.96
C ARG A 27 -10.68 28.31 -4.52
N PRO A 28 -10.77 27.03 -4.23
CA PRO A 28 -9.65 26.29 -3.61
C PRO A 28 -8.51 26.04 -4.59
N ALA A 29 -8.81 26.17 -5.88
CA ALA A 29 -7.81 26.41 -6.90
C ALA A 29 -6.96 27.64 -6.52
N ASP A 30 -7.55 28.76 -6.09
CA ASP A 30 -6.84 29.99 -5.70
C ASP A 30 -5.78 29.77 -4.63
N TRP A 31 -5.94 28.93 -3.60
CA TRP A 31 -4.87 28.75 -2.60
C TRP A 31 -3.64 28.04 -3.18
N ILE A 32 -3.86 26.96 -3.92
CA ILE A 32 -2.78 26.20 -4.57
C ILE A 32 -2.16 27.06 -5.69
N LEU A 33 -3.01 27.68 -6.50
CA LEU A 33 -2.65 28.55 -7.60
C LEU A 33 -1.87 29.79 -7.11
N ASN A 34 -2.31 30.48 -6.06
CA ASN A 34 -1.59 31.62 -5.47
C ASN A 34 -0.27 31.20 -4.82
N LYS A 35 -0.23 30.06 -4.10
CA LYS A 35 1.02 29.58 -3.50
C LYS A 35 2.03 29.14 -4.54
N VAL A 36 1.60 28.44 -5.57
CA VAL A 36 2.48 28.05 -6.68
C VAL A 36 2.96 29.28 -7.43
N ALA A 37 2.09 30.25 -7.70
CA ALA A 37 2.46 31.43 -8.47
C ALA A 37 3.32 32.46 -7.70
N ASP A 38 3.11 32.65 -6.39
CA ASP A 38 3.97 33.47 -5.52
C ASP A 38 5.42 32.95 -5.52
N LEU A 39 5.60 31.64 -5.59
CA LEU A 39 6.92 31.02 -5.66
C LEU A 39 7.52 30.96 -7.08
N LEU A 40 6.71 30.85 -8.13
CA LEU A 40 7.17 30.93 -9.54
C LEU A 40 7.72 32.32 -9.91
N GLY A 41 7.39 33.36 -9.15
CA GLY A 41 7.96 34.70 -9.30
C GLY A 41 9.42 34.83 -8.83
N ARG A 42 9.94 33.85 -8.06
CA ARG A 42 11.23 34.00 -7.37
C ARG A 42 12.40 33.19 -7.94
N ASP A 43 12.19 32.03 -8.54
CA ASP A 43 13.21 31.33 -9.33
C ASP A 43 12.57 30.19 -10.14
N SER A 44 13.13 29.86 -11.30
CA SER A 44 12.57 28.91 -12.27
C SER A 44 12.74 27.44 -11.90
N GLN A 45 13.37 27.13 -10.78
CA GLN A 45 13.55 25.75 -10.32
C GLN A 45 12.41 25.33 -9.38
N PRO A 46 11.91 24.08 -9.48
CA PRO A 46 11.01 23.55 -8.47
C PRO A 46 11.73 23.53 -7.13
N LEU A 47 11.40 24.48 -6.26
CA LEU A 47 11.90 24.48 -4.90
C LEU A 47 11.44 23.17 -4.25
N PRO A 48 12.34 22.30 -3.75
CA PRO A 48 11.94 21.02 -3.14
C PRO A 48 10.85 21.17 -2.07
N ALA A 49 10.87 22.28 -1.33
CA ALA A 49 9.86 22.65 -0.34
C ALA A 49 8.42 22.81 -0.91
N LEU A 50 8.27 23.14 -2.20
CA LEU A 50 6.97 23.23 -2.87
C LEU A 50 6.35 21.86 -3.11
N LEU A 51 7.17 20.90 -3.56
CA LEU A 51 6.71 19.55 -3.82
C LEU A 51 6.29 18.86 -2.54
N GLU A 52 6.95 19.16 -1.42
CA GLU A 52 6.57 18.70 -0.07
C GLU A 52 5.21 19.26 0.39
N CYS A 53 4.90 20.51 0.01
CA CYS A 53 3.60 21.12 0.32
C CYS A 53 2.46 20.57 -0.55
N CYS A 54 2.77 19.96 -1.69
CA CYS A 54 1.79 19.39 -2.60
C CYS A 54 1.42 17.97 -2.17
N GLN A 55 0.27 17.83 -1.49
CA GLN A 55 -0.23 16.56 -0.97
C GLN A 55 -1.07 15.75 -1.99
N SER A 56 -1.08 16.14 -3.27
CA SER A 56 -1.86 15.46 -4.31
C SER A 56 -1.20 15.48 -5.69
N PHE A 57 -1.47 14.44 -6.49
CA PHE A 57 -1.00 14.35 -7.89
C PHE A 57 -1.53 15.49 -8.76
N GLY A 58 -2.71 16.02 -8.44
CA GLY A 58 -3.29 17.19 -9.10
C GLY A 58 -2.48 18.45 -8.85
N ALA A 59 -1.99 18.66 -7.63
CA ALA A 59 -1.15 19.81 -7.30
C ALA A 59 0.20 19.76 -8.05
N TRP A 60 0.81 18.57 -8.18
CA TRP A 60 2.04 18.42 -8.96
C TRP A 60 1.82 18.67 -10.46
N SER A 61 0.72 18.15 -11.03
CA SER A 61 0.39 18.37 -12.43
C SER A 61 0.09 19.84 -12.71
N LEU A 62 -0.60 20.51 -11.77
CA LEU A 62 -0.91 21.94 -11.85
C LEU A 62 0.35 22.81 -11.77
N TYR A 63 1.33 22.46 -10.94
CA TYR A 63 2.63 23.13 -10.89
C TYR A 63 3.33 23.08 -12.25
N SER A 64 3.43 21.90 -12.86
CA SER A 64 4.04 21.74 -14.19
C SER A 64 3.31 22.55 -15.27
N LEU A 65 1.98 22.63 -15.21
CA LEU A 65 1.19 23.44 -16.14
C LEU A 65 1.42 24.94 -15.95
N LEU A 66 1.49 25.45 -14.72
CA LEU A 66 1.71 26.88 -14.44
C LEU A 66 3.10 27.38 -14.86
N SER A 67 4.10 26.49 -14.88
CA SER A 67 5.45 26.77 -15.37
C SER A 67 5.54 26.87 -16.90
N HIS A 68 4.53 26.43 -17.65
CA HIS A 68 4.52 26.47 -19.11
C HIS A 68 4.25 27.90 -19.64
N PRO A 69 4.93 28.39 -20.69
CA PRO A 69 4.71 29.74 -21.21
C PRO A 69 3.26 30.01 -21.63
N GLU A 70 2.61 29.07 -22.32
CA GLU A 70 1.24 29.19 -22.86
C GLU A 70 0.13 29.15 -21.79
N SER A 71 0.42 28.83 -20.52
CA SER A 71 -0.60 28.83 -19.45
C SER A 71 -0.87 30.21 -18.83
N SER A 72 -0.72 31.27 -19.63
CA SER A 72 -0.93 32.66 -19.19
C SER A 72 -2.36 32.90 -18.71
N ALA A 73 -3.36 32.33 -19.38
CA ALA A 73 -4.77 32.40 -18.99
C ALA A 73 -5.00 31.83 -17.58
N LEU A 74 -4.42 30.66 -17.30
CA LEU A 74 -4.50 30.02 -15.98
C LEU A 74 -3.81 30.86 -14.90
N ARG A 75 -2.66 31.48 -15.22
CA ARG A 75 -1.94 32.36 -14.27
C ARG A 75 -2.71 33.64 -13.96
N VAL A 76 -3.35 34.23 -14.96
CA VAL A 76 -4.21 35.41 -14.78
C VAL A 76 -5.41 35.05 -13.91
N GLU A 77 -6.05 33.91 -14.14
CA GLU A 77 -7.15 33.46 -13.29
C GLU A 77 -6.71 33.14 -11.86
N ALA A 78 -5.55 32.50 -11.72
CA ALA A 78 -4.93 32.12 -10.46
C ALA A 78 -4.58 33.29 -9.53
N THR A 79 -3.98 34.34 -10.09
CA THR A 79 -3.30 35.39 -9.32
C THR A 79 -3.77 36.80 -9.62
N GLY A 80 -4.57 36.98 -10.67
CA GLY A 80 -4.86 38.30 -11.24
C GLY A 80 -3.67 38.96 -11.96
N ILE A 81 -2.49 38.33 -12.00
CA ILE A 81 -1.26 38.88 -12.59
C ILE A 81 -0.65 37.91 -13.59
N GLY A 82 -0.56 38.31 -14.86
CA GLY A 82 -0.01 37.50 -15.94
C GLY A 82 1.53 37.48 -15.99
N PHE A 83 2.21 37.04 -14.93
CA PHE A 83 3.68 36.91 -14.98
C PHE A 83 4.09 35.77 -15.93
N ALA A 84 5.15 35.95 -16.71
CA ALA A 84 5.70 34.90 -17.56
C ALA A 84 6.88 34.22 -16.84
N PRO A 85 6.89 32.88 -16.72
CA PRO A 85 8.04 32.17 -16.16
C PRO A 85 9.31 32.50 -16.96
N ARG A 86 10.44 32.66 -16.26
CA ARG A 86 11.73 33.08 -16.86
C ARG A 86 12.33 32.02 -17.80
N GLU A 87 11.96 30.76 -17.65
CA GLU A 87 12.45 29.68 -18.51
C GLU A 87 11.53 29.45 -19.70
N ARG A 88 12.09 29.61 -20.90
CA ARG A 88 11.51 29.09 -22.14
C ARG A 88 11.69 27.58 -22.14
N HIS A 89 10.65 26.83 -21.78
CA HIS A 89 10.57 25.44 -22.19
C HIS A 89 10.69 25.37 -23.72
N LYS A 90 11.75 24.76 -24.22
CA LYS A 90 11.93 24.42 -25.64
C LYS A 90 11.17 23.12 -25.94
N GLY A 91 9.85 23.16 -25.81
CA GLY A 91 8.95 22.02 -26.05
C GLY A 91 7.98 22.28 -27.19
N GLU A 92 7.36 21.20 -27.67
CA GLU A 92 6.28 21.17 -28.66
C GLU A 92 5.13 22.13 -28.31
N PRO A 93 4.34 22.61 -29.29
CA PRO A 93 3.22 23.52 -29.03
C PRO A 93 2.17 22.83 -28.15
N PHE A 94 2.05 23.28 -26.91
CA PHE A 94 1.00 22.87 -25.98
C PHE A 94 -0.06 23.97 -25.88
N THR A 95 -1.30 23.65 -26.24
CA THR A 95 -2.44 24.58 -26.16
C THR A 95 -3.16 24.42 -24.82
N PHE A 96 -3.54 25.54 -24.23
CA PHE A 96 -4.24 25.57 -22.95
C PHE A 96 -5.55 26.35 -23.06
N GLU A 97 -6.63 25.78 -22.54
CA GLU A 97 -7.96 26.40 -22.52
C GLU A 97 -8.53 26.31 -21.09
N VAL A 98 -8.95 27.46 -20.54
CA VAL A 98 -9.76 27.51 -19.33
C VAL A 98 -11.21 27.51 -19.78
N CYS A 99 -11.96 26.50 -19.38
CA CYS A 99 -13.40 26.46 -19.59
C CYS A 99 -14.10 26.82 -18.29
N ASP A 100 -15.01 27.80 -18.36
CA ASP A 100 -15.98 27.98 -17.28
C ASP A 100 -16.80 26.70 -17.14
N PRO A 101 -17.14 26.29 -15.90
CA PRO A 101 -18.08 25.20 -15.73
C PRO A 101 -19.37 25.58 -16.47
N PRO A 102 -19.97 24.65 -17.24
CA PRO A 102 -21.28 24.91 -17.82
C PRO A 102 -22.19 25.36 -16.67
N GLU A 103 -22.98 26.44 -16.87
CA GLU A 103 -23.95 26.88 -15.88
C GLU A 103 -24.73 25.65 -15.44
N ALA A 104 -24.45 25.16 -14.23
CA ALA A 104 -25.12 23.97 -13.74
C ALA A 104 -26.60 24.31 -13.80
N PRO A 105 -27.46 23.50 -14.46
CA PRO A 105 -28.88 23.69 -14.33
C PRO A 105 -29.12 23.71 -12.84
N ARG A 106 -29.56 24.86 -12.33
CA ARG A 106 -29.80 25.11 -10.92
C ARG A 106 -30.59 23.89 -10.48
N GLN A 107 -29.96 23.00 -9.70
CA GLN A 107 -30.63 21.81 -9.21
C GLN A 107 -31.80 22.37 -8.41
N THR A 108 -32.97 22.40 -9.05
CA THR A 108 -34.22 22.49 -8.34
C THR A 108 -34.11 21.31 -7.42
N SER A 109 -33.94 21.59 -6.13
CA SER A 109 -33.87 20.58 -5.09
C SER A 109 -34.99 19.60 -5.41
N ILE A 110 -34.62 18.43 -5.94
CA ILE A 110 -35.57 17.36 -6.15
C ILE A 110 -35.90 17.00 -4.71
N SER A 111 -37.03 17.52 -4.22
CA SER A 111 -37.55 17.15 -2.93
C SER A 111 -37.65 15.63 -2.96
N THR A 112 -36.86 14.96 -2.13
CA THR A 112 -36.86 13.50 -1.95
C THR A 112 -38.15 13.00 -1.28
N GLU A 113 -39.16 13.87 -1.17
CA GLU A 113 -40.45 13.55 -0.62
C GLU A 113 -41.25 12.74 -1.64
N ASN A 114 -41.17 11.41 -1.46
CA ASN A 114 -42.00 10.38 -2.08
C ASN A 114 -41.73 10.11 -3.56
N LEU A 115 -40.49 9.73 -3.89
CA LEU A 115 -40.30 8.82 -5.01
C LEU A 115 -40.77 7.43 -4.55
N LEU A 116 -41.99 7.05 -4.92
CA LEU A 116 -42.45 5.67 -4.79
C LEU A 116 -41.46 4.80 -5.58
N GLU A 117 -40.78 3.88 -4.89
CA GLU A 117 -39.87 2.94 -5.51
C GLU A 117 -40.68 2.10 -6.51
N ASP A 118 -40.46 2.32 -7.80
CA ASP A 118 -41.05 1.47 -8.83
C ASP A 118 -40.39 0.09 -8.73
N GLU A 119 -41.11 -0.86 -8.13
CA GLU A 119 -40.63 -2.24 -7.94
C GLU A 119 -40.15 -2.87 -9.25
N GLN A 120 -40.71 -2.47 -10.40
CA GLN A 120 -40.30 -2.99 -11.70
C GLN A 120 -38.91 -2.48 -12.08
N ILE A 121 -38.63 -1.19 -11.87
CA ILE A 121 -37.33 -0.59 -12.14
C ILE A 121 -36.29 -1.16 -11.16
N VAL A 122 -36.62 -1.29 -9.87
CA VAL A 122 -35.73 -1.90 -8.88
C VAL A 122 -35.39 -3.34 -9.25
N LYS A 123 -36.36 -4.12 -9.74
CA LYS A 123 -36.13 -5.49 -10.19
C LYS A 123 -35.26 -5.56 -11.44
N GLN A 124 -35.47 -4.67 -12.42
CA GLN A 124 -34.65 -4.57 -13.62
C GLN A 124 -33.20 -4.19 -13.29
N LEU A 125 -33.00 -3.20 -12.43
CA LEU A 125 -31.66 -2.78 -11.98
C LEU A 125 -30.96 -3.93 -11.25
N LYS A 126 -31.65 -4.61 -10.33
CA LYS A 126 -31.08 -5.79 -9.65
C LYS A 126 -30.64 -6.84 -10.68
N GLN A 127 -31.47 -7.19 -11.66
CA GLN A 127 -31.10 -8.15 -12.71
C GLN A 127 -29.92 -7.71 -13.57
N GLN A 128 -29.81 -6.41 -13.89
CA GLN A 128 -28.69 -5.86 -14.66
C GLN A 128 -27.39 -5.83 -13.86
N PHE A 129 -27.47 -5.66 -12.54
CA PHE A 129 -26.30 -5.62 -11.64
C PHE A 129 -25.99 -6.97 -10.98
N ASP A 130 -26.80 -8.01 -11.19
CA ASP A 130 -26.61 -9.36 -10.62
C ASP A 130 -25.52 -10.19 -11.34
N TRP A 131 -24.76 -9.57 -12.24
CA TRP A 131 -23.65 -10.25 -12.88
C TRP A 131 -22.56 -10.54 -11.85
N GLN A 132 -22.31 -11.83 -11.62
CA GLN A 132 -21.19 -12.30 -10.83
C GLN A 132 -20.10 -12.90 -11.73
N PRO A 133 -18.81 -12.66 -11.43
CA PRO A 133 -17.72 -13.28 -12.19
C PRO A 133 -17.74 -14.81 -12.00
N PRO A 134 -17.33 -15.61 -13.01
CA PRO A 134 -17.34 -17.08 -12.93
C PRO A 134 -16.59 -17.67 -11.74
N ALA A 135 -15.63 -16.93 -11.18
CA ALA A 135 -14.81 -17.33 -10.04
C ALA A 135 -15.20 -16.62 -8.73
N TYR A 136 -16.43 -16.13 -8.59
CA TYR A 136 -16.90 -15.40 -7.40
C TYR A 136 -16.63 -16.18 -6.09
N ALA A 137 -16.88 -17.49 -6.08
CA ALA A 137 -16.63 -18.35 -4.93
C ALA A 137 -15.14 -18.42 -4.50
N LEU A 138 -14.21 -18.11 -5.40
CA LEU A 138 -12.77 -18.14 -5.14
C LEU A 138 -12.21 -16.79 -4.67
N GLN A 139 -13.00 -15.71 -4.67
CA GLN A 139 -12.52 -14.38 -4.27
C GLN A 139 -11.99 -14.35 -2.84
N ASN A 140 -12.61 -15.13 -1.94
CA ASN A 140 -12.23 -15.21 -0.53
C ASN A 140 -11.35 -16.43 -0.23
N THR A 141 -10.94 -17.20 -1.25
CA THR A 141 -10.07 -18.35 -1.05
C THR A 141 -8.60 -17.89 -1.10
N PRO A 142 -7.83 -18.04 -0.02
CA PRO A 142 -6.42 -17.70 -0.03
C PRO A 142 -5.63 -18.56 -1.02
N ALA A 143 -4.76 -17.94 -1.81
CA ALA A 143 -3.93 -18.64 -2.79
C ALA A 143 -2.86 -19.55 -2.15
N LYS A 144 -2.57 -19.36 -0.86
CA LYS A 144 -1.60 -20.15 -0.08
C LYS A 144 -2.16 -20.42 1.30
N VAL A 145 -2.15 -21.68 1.69
CA VAL A 145 -2.59 -22.14 3.02
C VAL A 145 -1.59 -23.18 3.51
N SER A 146 -1.17 -23.08 4.77
CA SER A 146 -0.35 -24.11 5.41
C SER A 146 -1.21 -25.32 5.82
N VAL A 147 -0.60 -26.50 5.94
CA VAL A 147 -1.30 -27.69 6.44
C VAL A 147 -1.88 -27.44 7.83
N THR A 148 -1.14 -26.73 8.68
CA THR A 148 -1.57 -26.33 10.02
C THR A 148 -2.83 -25.46 9.97
N ALA A 149 -2.87 -24.46 9.08
CA ALA A 149 -4.04 -23.58 8.92
C ALA A 149 -5.27 -24.31 8.36
N LEU A 150 -5.09 -25.33 7.52
CA LEU A 150 -6.18 -26.19 7.06
C LEU A 150 -6.79 -27.00 8.21
N VAL A 151 -5.94 -27.61 9.04
CA VAL A 151 -6.37 -28.43 10.18
C VAL A 151 -7.08 -27.58 11.24
N HIS A 152 -6.62 -26.34 11.47
CA HIS A 152 -7.24 -25.42 12.44
C HIS A 152 -8.41 -24.61 11.87
N GLY A 153 -8.81 -24.84 10.61
CA GLY A 153 -9.97 -24.18 10.00
C GLY A 153 -9.80 -22.66 9.83
N GLU A 154 -8.56 -22.18 9.73
CA GLU A 154 -8.19 -20.77 9.52
C GLU A 154 -8.22 -20.40 8.03
N ALA A 155 -8.37 -21.39 7.16
CA ALA A 155 -8.21 -21.27 5.71
C ALA A 155 -9.43 -20.78 4.92
N GLY A 156 -10.59 -20.59 5.56
CA GLY A 156 -11.87 -20.52 4.83
C GLY A 156 -12.94 -19.55 5.32
N GLU A 157 -12.74 -18.81 6.39
CA GLU A 157 -13.72 -17.81 6.86
C GLU A 157 -13.02 -16.47 7.01
N GLY A 158 -13.37 -15.51 6.14
CA GLY A 158 -12.82 -14.17 6.08
C GLY A 158 -13.11 -13.27 7.29
N ASP A 159 -13.53 -13.85 8.42
CA ASP A 159 -13.95 -13.15 9.65
C ASP A 159 -13.52 -13.90 10.93
N LYS A 160 -12.48 -14.74 10.89
CA LYS A 160 -11.83 -15.16 12.14
C LYS A 160 -10.82 -14.08 12.50
N GLU A 161 -11.16 -13.29 13.51
CA GLU A 161 -10.25 -12.36 14.17
C GLU A 161 -8.90 -13.07 14.35
N GLU A 162 -7.88 -12.62 13.62
CA GLU A 162 -6.51 -13.04 13.86
C GLU A 162 -6.22 -12.65 15.31
N PHE A 163 -6.41 -13.58 16.23
CA PHE A 163 -5.93 -13.45 17.59
C PHE A 163 -4.41 -13.43 17.46
N VAL A 164 -3.86 -12.25 17.25
CA VAL A 164 -2.44 -11.99 17.42
C VAL A 164 -2.18 -12.27 18.88
N ASN A 165 -1.72 -13.49 19.18
CA ASN A 165 -1.21 -13.83 20.49
C ASN A 165 -0.05 -12.87 20.74
N LEU A 166 -0.31 -11.87 21.58
CA LEU A 166 0.71 -10.91 21.98
C LEU A 166 1.64 -11.63 22.96
N ASP A 167 2.70 -12.20 22.41
CA ASP A 167 3.74 -12.82 23.20
C ASP A 167 4.41 -11.79 24.10
N ARG A 168 4.79 -12.23 25.30
CA ARG A 168 5.51 -11.37 26.24
C ARG A 168 6.88 -11.02 25.66
N PRO A 169 7.35 -9.76 25.79
CA PRO A 169 8.70 -9.40 25.39
C PRO A 169 9.76 -10.28 26.07
N VAL A 170 10.81 -10.66 25.33
CA VAL A 170 11.86 -11.59 25.77
C VAL A 170 12.48 -11.20 27.12
N PHE A 171 12.71 -9.91 27.37
CA PHE A 171 13.30 -9.43 28.63
C PHE A 171 12.40 -9.58 29.87
N LEU A 172 11.11 -9.85 29.70
CA LEU A 172 10.16 -10.15 30.80
C LEU A 172 9.92 -11.65 30.97
N GLN A 173 10.40 -12.47 30.04
CA GLN A 173 10.29 -13.92 30.13
C GLN A 173 11.40 -14.45 31.05
N LYS A 174 11.09 -15.50 31.83
CA LYS A 174 12.11 -16.23 32.58
C LYS A 174 12.90 -17.09 31.57
N ASP A 175 14.18 -17.36 31.83
CA ASP A 175 15.08 -18.22 31.03
C ASP A 175 14.66 -19.71 31.03
N ARG A 176 13.40 -19.99 30.72
CA ARG A 176 12.85 -21.34 30.59
C ARG A 176 12.61 -21.60 29.12
N ILE A 177 13.30 -22.61 28.60
CA ILE A 177 13.12 -23.10 27.24
C ILE A 177 11.66 -23.54 27.08
N SER A 178 10.96 -22.99 26.09
CA SER A 178 9.61 -23.42 25.72
C SER A 178 9.63 -24.81 25.09
N ALA A 179 8.55 -25.58 25.24
CA ALA A 179 8.41 -26.89 24.60
C ALA A 179 8.58 -26.83 23.07
N VAL A 180 8.14 -25.74 22.44
CA VAL A 180 8.30 -25.49 20.99
C VAL A 180 9.76 -25.26 20.62
N GLU A 181 10.48 -24.48 21.43
CA GLU A 181 11.90 -24.20 21.19
C GLU A 181 12.74 -25.46 21.32
N ARG A 182 12.44 -26.29 22.33
CA ARG A 182 13.07 -27.59 22.50
C ARG A 182 12.85 -28.50 21.28
N GLY A 183 11.60 -28.64 20.83
CA GLY A 183 11.29 -29.43 19.63
C GLY A 183 11.98 -28.90 18.37
N THR A 184 12.09 -27.58 18.23
CA THR A 184 12.81 -26.94 17.13
C THR A 184 14.32 -27.23 17.19
N ALA A 185 14.90 -27.20 18.39
CA ALA A 185 16.30 -27.55 18.61
C ALA A 185 16.58 -29.03 18.28
N THR A 186 15.73 -29.95 18.75
CA THR A 186 15.84 -31.38 18.43
C THR A 186 15.71 -31.61 16.93
N HIS A 187 14.77 -30.95 16.26
CA HIS A 187 14.60 -31.06 14.81
C HIS A 187 15.83 -30.56 14.05
N ALA A 188 16.41 -29.42 14.46
CA ALA A 188 17.64 -28.89 13.84
C ALA A 188 18.82 -29.86 13.99
N PHE A 189 18.98 -30.47 15.16
CA PHE A 189 20.02 -31.48 15.40
C PHE A 189 19.83 -32.73 14.54
N MET A 190 18.60 -33.24 14.46
CA MET A 190 18.28 -34.45 13.68
C MET A 190 18.51 -34.29 12.17
N GLN A 191 18.44 -33.07 11.62
CA GLN A 191 18.65 -32.82 10.20
C GLN A 191 20.07 -33.16 9.72
N HIS A 192 21.07 -33.09 10.61
CA HIS A 192 22.48 -33.23 10.26
C HIS A 192 23.19 -34.34 11.03
N ILE A 193 22.44 -35.18 11.75
CA ILE A 193 23.00 -36.21 12.62
C ILE A 193 23.76 -37.29 11.85
N ASP A 194 25.02 -37.52 12.23
CA ASP A 194 25.79 -38.68 11.78
C ASP A 194 25.72 -39.82 12.80
N TRP A 195 24.89 -40.82 12.50
CA TRP A 195 24.70 -41.98 13.35
C TRP A 195 25.96 -42.82 13.57
N ASN A 196 26.97 -42.75 12.69
CA ASN A 196 28.23 -43.46 12.91
C ASN A 196 29.04 -42.80 14.01
N ILE A 197 29.05 -41.47 14.03
CA ILE A 197 29.74 -40.67 15.05
C ILE A 197 29.04 -40.85 16.39
N VAL A 198 27.69 -40.77 16.42
CA VAL A 198 26.92 -41.00 17.64
C VAL A 198 27.22 -42.38 18.25
N LYS A 199 27.28 -43.44 17.41
CA LYS A 199 27.59 -44.80 17.88
C LYS A 199 29.02 -44.97 18.41
N GLN A 200 29.99 -44.24 17.86
CA GLN A 200 31.40 -44.40 18.18
C GLN A 200 31.88 -43.49 19.32
N GLN A 201 31.39 -42.26 19.34
CA GLN A 201 31.90 -41.16 20.16
C GLN A 201 30.84 -40.56 21.09
N GLY A 202 29.58 -41.00 20.97
CA GLY A 202 28.47 -40.49 21.78
C GLY A 202 27.75 -39.31 21.14
N LEU A 203 26.67 -38.89 21.79
CA LEU A 203 25.80 -37.83 21.30
C LEU A 203 26.46 -36.45 21.43
N GLU A 204 27.21 -36.22 22.51
CA GLU A 204 27.89 -34.97 22.79
C GLU A 204 28.93 -34.62 21.71
N ALA A 205 29.65 -35.63 21.22
CA ALA A 205 30.62 -35.47 20.13
C ALA A 205 29.94 -35.04 18.82
N GLU A 206 28.73 -35.54 18.55
CA GLU A 206 27.96 -35.17 17.37
C GLU A 206 27.38 -33.76 17.50
N ILE A 207 26.94 -33.35 18.70
CA ILE A 207 26.55 -31.97 18.99
C ILE A 207 27.74 -31.03 18.77
N GLU A 208 28.91 -31.36 19.28
CA GLU A 208 30.12 -30.55 19.12
C GLU A 208 30.54 -30.44 17.65
N ARG A 209 30.50 -31.55 16.89
CA ARG A 209 30.78 -31.54 15.44
C ARG A 209 29.83 -30.60 14.71
N GLN A 210 28.52 -30.69 14.99
CA GLN A 210 27.53 -29.84 14.34
C GLN A 210 27.72 -28.36 14.70
N GLN A 211 28.16 -28.03 15.92
CA GLN A 211 28.54 -26.67 16.28
C GLN A 211 29.80 -26.20 15.52
N GLN A 212 30.85 -27.02 15.48
CA GLN A 212 32.10 -26.71 14.76
C GLN A 212 31.86 -26.51 13.25
N GLN A 213 30.92 -27.25 12.67
CA GLN A 213 30.54 -27.14 11.27
C GLN A 213 29.44 -26.10 11.00
N ALA A 214 29.02 -25.35 12.03
CA ALA A 214 27.96 -24.35 11.98
C ALA A 214 26.60 -24.87 11.48
N PHE A 215 26.34 -26.18 11.64
CA PHE A 215 25.01 -26.77 11.43
C PHE A 215 24.07 -26.51 12.60
N LEU A 216 24.61 -26.34 13.81
CA LEU A 216 23.89 -25.91 15.00
C LEU A 216 24.47 -24.61 15.56
N LEU A 217 23.59 -23.67 15.86
CA LEU A 217 23.96 -22.46 16.59
C LEU A 217 24.27 -22.82 18.07
N PRO A 218 25.25 -22.16 18.71
CA PRO A 218 25.58 -22.42 20.12
C PRO A 218 24.38 -22.27 21.05
N GLU A 219 23.54 -21.26 20.82
CA GLU A 219 22.31 -21.01 21.59
C GLU A 219 21.28 -22.15 21.48
N VAL A 220 21.28 -22.89 20.36
CA VAL A 220 20.38 -24.02 20.13
C VAL A 220 20.98 -25.29 20.72
N ALA A 221 22.30 -25.45 20.68
CA ALA A 221 22.99 -26.57 21.28
C ALA A 221 22.91 -26.54 22.82
N GLU A 222 23.03 -25.36 23.44
CA GLU A 222 22.83 -25.20 24.89
C GLU A 222 21.43 -25.67 25.35
N LYS A 223 20.43 -25.53 24.46
CA LYS A 223 19.06 -26.02 24.72
C LYS A 223 18.95 -27.55 24.70
N LEU A 224 19.84 -28.26 24.00
CA LEU A 224 19.88 -29.73 23.89
C LEU A 224 20.63 -30.39 25.05
N GLU A 225 21.58 -29.69 25.67
CA GLU A 225 22.42 -30.21 26.77
C GLU A 225 21.66 -30.33 28.12
N GLN A 226 20.45 -29.76 28.22
CA GLN A 226 19.63 -29.83 29.43
C GLN A 226 18.94 -31.19 29.57
N LYS A 227 19.67 -32.18 30.14
CA LYS A 227 19.24 -33.53 30.57
C LYS A 227 17.77 -33.92 30.31
N GLY A 228 17.59 -34.89 29.41
CA GLY A 228 16.33 -35.64 29.20
C GLY A 228 15.82 -35.66 27.75
N ASP A 229 16.46 -34.93 26.84
CA ASP A 229 15.91 -34.71 25.49
C ASP A 229 16.15 -35.88 24.50
N PHE A 230 16.93 -36.88 24.90
CA PHE A 230 17.26 -38.04 24.07
C PHE A 230 17.07 -39.39 24.78
N ASP A 231 16.27 -39.45 25.86
CA ASP A 231 16.00 -40.70 26.60
C ASP A 231 15.30 -41.79 25.76
N PHE A 232 14.96 -41.49 24.50
CA PHE A 232 14.38 -42.42 23.52
C PHE A 232 15.38 -42.93 22.46
N LEU A 233 16.64 -42.47 22.47
CA LEU A 233 17.73 -42.96 21.63
C LEU A 233 18.65 -43.92 22.43
#